data_AF-A0A836T756-F1
#
_entry.id   AF-A0A836T756-F1
#
_cell.length_a   1.000
_cell.length_b   1.000
_cell.length_c   1.000
_cell.angle_alpha   90.00
_cell.angle_beta   90.00
_cell.angle_gamma   90.00
#
_symmetry.space_group_name_H-M   'P 1'
#
loop_
_entity.id
_entity.type
_entity.pdbx_description
1 polymer ?
#
loop_
_entity_poly.entity_id
_entity_poly.type
_entity_poly.pdbx_seq_one_letter_code
_entity_poly.pdbx_strand_id
1 'polypeptide(L)' 'MTQALMRLEDISFAYETTPVLRDLSISIREQDFIGLIGPNGSGKSTL' A
#
# COMPACT_ATOMS: atom_id res chain seq x y z
N MET A 1 16.53 -12.29 12.23
CA MET A 1 15.66 -11.14 11.89
C MET A 1 14.78 -11.60 10.75
N THR A 2 13.46 -11.62 10.94
CA THR A 2 12.54 -12.07 9.88
C THR A 2 12.54 -11.08 8.73
N GLN A 3 12.75 -11.59 7.52
CA GLN A 3 12.70 -10.81 6.29
C GLN A 3 11.25 -10.36 6.04
N ALA A 4 11.07 -9.17 5.45
CA ALA A 4 9.75 -8.75 5.00
C ALA A 4 9.24 -9.71 3.91
N LEU A 5 8.01 -10.19 4.05
CA LEU A 5 7.35 -11.01 3.04
C LEU A 5 7.02 -10.16 1.81
N MET A 6 6.61 -8.91 2.04
CA MET A 6 6.35 -7.93 1.00
C MET A 6 6.87 -6.56 1.44
N ARG A 7 7.39 -5.80 0.48
CA ARG A 7 7.89 -4.45 0.68
C ARG A 7 7.59 -3.62 -0.55
N LEU A 8 6.93 -2.49 -0.33
CA LEU A 8 6.70 -1.44 -1.30
C LEU A 8 7.49 -0.22 -0.82
N GLU A 9 8.27 0.39 -1.70
CA GLU A 9 9.08 1.57 -1.38
C GLU A 9 8.76 2.68 -2.39
N ASP A 10 8.33 3.82 -1.86
CA ASP A 10 8.05 5.07 -2.56
C ASP A 10 7.15 4.89 -3.81
N ILE A 11 6.12 4.06 -3.67
CA ILE A 11 5.22 3.73 -4.76
C ILE A 11 4.16 4.83 -4.95
N SER A 12 4.10 5.34 -6.17
CA SER A 12 3.05 6.23 -6.65
C SER A 12 2.30 5.58 -7.80
N PHE A 13 0.97 5.76 -7.86
CA PHE A 13 0.13 5.19 -8.91
C PHE A 13 -1.04 6.10 -9.25
N ALA A 14 -1.40 6.15 -10.53
CA ALA A 14 -2.54 6.89 -11.05
C ALA A 14 -3.35 6.04 -12.03
N TYR A 15 -4.68 6.13 -11.96
CA TYR A 15 -5.51 5.73 -13.10
C TYR A 15 -5.58 6.90 -14.07
N GLU A 16 -5.13 6.68 -15.30
CA GLU A 16 -4.94 7.74 -16.30
C GLU A 16 -4.07 8.88 -15.74
N THR A 17 -4.69 10.02 -15.43
CA THR A 17 -4.03 11.21 -14.88
C THR A 17 -4.37 11.47 -13.42
N THR A 18 -5.25 10.67 -12.81
CA THR A 18 -5.71 10.87 -11.44
C THR A 18 -4.87 10.04 -10.46
N PRO A 19 -3.99 10.66 -9.65
CA PRO A 19 -3.19 9.96 -8.66
C PRO A 19 -4.05 9.37 -7.54
N VAL A 20 -3.84 8.09 -7.27
CA VAL A 20 -4.52 7.29 -6.23
C VAL A 20 -3.59 6.95 -5.08
N LEU A 21 -2.35 6.57 -5.39
CA LEU A 21 -1.28 6.36 -4.41
C LEU A 21 -0.19 7.41 -4.61
N ARG A 22 0.35 7.93 -3.51
CA ARG A 22 1.41 8.94 -3.51
C ARG A 22 2.44 8.55 -2.48
N ASP A 23 3.65 8.28 -2.94
CA ASP A 23 4.85 8.03 -2.13
C ASP A 23 4.59 7.02 -0.99
N LEU A 24 3.89 5.93 -1.32
CA LEU A 24 3.49 4.92 -0.36
C LEU A 24 4.64 3.94 -0.10
N SER A 25 5.05 3.86 1.16
CA SER A 25 6.02 2.89 1.65
C SER A 25 5.39 2.00 2.73
N ILE A 26 5.37 0.68 2.51
CA ILE A 26 4.84 -0.31 3.46
C ILE A 26 5.67 -1.60 3.43
N SER A 27 5.85 -2.21 4.60
CA SER A 27 6.50 -3.52 4.75
C SER A 27 5.56 -4.44 5.52
N ILE A 28 5.30 -5.61 4.95
CA ILE A 28 4.49 -6.67 5.55
C ILE A 28 5.41 -7.84 5.89
N ARG A 29 5.32 -8.34 7.13
CA ARG A 29 6.08 -9.49 7.62
C ARG A 29 5.19 -10.72 7.67
N GLU A 30 5.81 -11.89 7.75
CA GLU A 30 5.08 -13.11 8.06
C GLU A 30 4.34 -12.95 9.39
N GLN A 31 3.13 -13.50 9.46
CA GLN A 31 2.22 -13.45 10.62
C GLN A 31 1.61 -12.08 10.95
N ASP A 32 1.89 -11.03 10.18
CA ASP A 32 1.15 -9.77 10.31
C ASP A 32 -0.34 -9.98 9.96
N PHE A 33 -1.23 -9.44 10.79
CA PHE A 33 -2.66 -9.32 10.50
C PHE A 33 -3.01 -7.84 10.36
N ILE A 34 -3.19 -7.38 9.12
CA ILE A 34 -3.29 -5.95 8.79
C ILE A 34 -4.71 -5.63 8.31
N GLY A 35 -5.29 -4.57 8.86
CA GLY A 35 -6.52 -3.96 8.37
C GLY A 35 -6.22 -2.69 7.58
N LEU A 36 -6.66 -2.63 6.32
CA LEU A 36 -6.60 -1.42 5.51
C LEU A 36 -7.93 -0.67 5.57
N ILE A 37 -7.94 0.47 6.28
CA ILE A 37 -9.16 1.28 6.51
C ILE A 37 -9.05 2.66 5.87
N GLY A 38 -10.19 3.24 5.53
CA GLY A 38 -10.28 4.57 4.95
C GLY A 38 -11.55 4.80 4.13
N PRO A 39 -11.90 6.06 3.82
CA PRO A 39 -13.12 6.40 3.06
C PRO A 39 -13.18 5.75 1.68
N ASN A 40 -14.38 5.68 1.08
CA ASN A 40 -14.52 5.22 -0.31
C ASN A 40 -13.68 6.08 -1.25
N GLY A 41 -12.98 5.43 -2.19
CA GLY A 41 -12.07 6.11 -3.13
C GLY A 41 -10.68 6.41 -2.58
N SER A 42 -10.34 6.08 -1.33
CA SER A 42 -9.01 6.36 -0.75
C SER A 42 -7.86 5.46 -1.26
N GLY A 43 -8.05 4.71 -2.35
CA GLY A 43 -7.03 3.84 -2.93
C GLY A 43 -6.87 2.45 -2.30
N LYS A 44 -7.77 2.03 -1.41
CA LYS A 44 -7.65 0.74 -0.70
C LYS A 44 -7.67 -0.51 -1.59
N SER A 45 -8.43 -0.48 -2.69
CA SER A 45 -8.45 -1.59 -3.66
C SER A 45 -7.34 -1.47 -4.70
N THR A 46 -6.63 -0.35 -4.70
CA THR A 46 -5.51 -0.07 -5.59
C THR A 46 -4.19 -0.47 -4.95
N LEU A 47 -4.06 -0.27 -3.63
CA LEU A 47 -3.02 -0.89 -2.81
C LEU A 47 -3.28 -2.40 -2.65
#